data_AF-A0A6A6LCD5-F1
#
_entry.id   AF-A0A6A6LCD5-F1
#
_cell.length_a   1.000
_cell.length_b   1.000
_cell.length_c   1.000
_cell.angle_alpha   90.00
_cell.angle_beta   90.00
_cell.angle_gamma   90.00
#
_symmetry.space_group_name_H-M   'P 1'
#
loop_
_entity.id
_entity.type
_entity.pdbx_description
1 polymer ?
#
loop_
_entity_poly.entity_id
_entity_poly.type
_entity_poly.pdbx_seq_one_letter_code
_entity_poly.pdbx_strand_id
1 'polypeptide(L)'
;MDSYEPEKNGSQQDLPPPPTVVPPDVVPLQAEPEPVKKKPLRVPIARRGLASKGQKIPLLTNHFKVNVTNVDGYFFHYSVALSYEDGRPVDGKGVGRKVIDRVQETYDSELDGKHFAYDGEKSLFTIGSLPRNKLEFTVVLEDISSNRNNGNASPDGHGSPNESDRKRMRRPYQSKTFKVEISFAAKIPMQAIANALGDRSRRTLKKP
;
A
#
# COMPACT_ATOMS: atom_id res chain seq x y z
N MET A 1 -19.99 -7.37 -65.30
CA MET A 1 -20.61 -6.28 -66.08
C MET A 1 -21.42 -5.41 -65.13
N ASP A 2 -20.95 -4.28 -64.60
CA ASP A 2 -19.96 -3.26 -64.99
C ASP A 2 -20.68 -1.92 -65.22
N SER A 3 -20.53 -1.04 -64.21
CA SER A 3 -19.85 0.25 -64.30
C SER A 3 -20.36 1.39 -65.22
N TYR A 4 -20.26 2.63 -64.68
CA TYR A 4 -20.30 3.96 -65.35
C TYR A 4 -21.67 4.42 -65.94
N GLU A 5 -22.13 5.67 -65.89
CA GLU A 5 -21.86 6.91 -65.11
C GLU A 5 -23.03 7.92 -65.41
N PRO A 6 -23.01 9.29 -65.30
CA PRO A 6 -21.95 10.25 -64.91
C PRO A 6 -22.33 11.36 -63.88
N GLU A 7 -21.29 12.12 -63.50
CA GLU A 7 -21.26 13.55 -63.11
C GLU A 7 -22.56 14.40 -63.11
N LYS A 8 -22.76 15.17 -62.02
CA LYS A 8 -23.34 16.52 -62.12
C LYS A 8 -22.78 17.53 -61.10
N ASN A 9 -21.85 18.33 -61.62
CA ASN A 9 -21.30 19.57 -61.09
C ASN A 9 -22.37 20.60 -60.66
N GLY A 10 -22.09 21.44 -59.65
CA GLY A 10 -23.02 22.49 -59.19
C GLY A 10 -22.73 23.08 -57.80
N SER A 11 -21.67 23.90 -57.69
CA SER A 11 -21.24 24.55 -56.44
C SER A 11 -22.09 25.74 -56.01
N GLN A 12 -22.43 25.80 -54.71
CA GLN A 12 -22.43 27.02 -53.86
C GLN A 12 -22.90 26.67 -52.44
N GLN A 13 -21.98 26.71 -51.46
CA GLN A 13 -22.30 26.81 -50.04
C GLN A 13 -21.38 27.88 -49.45
N ASP A 14 -21.97 28.99 -49.01
CA ASP A 14 -21.22 30.12 -48.49
C ASP A 14 -20.51 29.76 -47.19
N LEU A 15 -19.20 30.00 -47.15
CA LEU A 15 -18.42 29.91 -45.91
C LEU A 15 -18.72 31.13 -45.04
N PRO A 16 -18.85 30.98 -43.71
CA PRO A 16 -19.02 32.12 -42.82
C PRO A 16 -17.78 33.04 -42.86
N PRO A 17 -17.96 34.36 -42.71
CA PRO A 17 -16.85 35.31 -42.78
C PRO A 17 -15.84 35.09 -41.65
N PRO A 18 -14.54 35.39 -41.88
CA PRO A 18 -13.50 35.22 -40.87
C PRO A 18 -13.73 36.14 -39.66
N PRO A 19 -13.29 35.73 -38.45
CA PRO A 19 -13.50 36.50 -37.24
C PRO A 19 -12.72 37.83 -37.25
N THR A 20 -13.33 38.85 -36.65
CA THR A 20 -12.81 40.22 -36.60
C THR A 20 -11.48 40.30 -35.86
N VAL A 21 -10.50 40.99 -36.43
CA VAL A 21 -9.19 41.26 -35.80
C VAL A 21 -9.38 42.15 -34.58
N VAL A 22 -8.88 41.70 -33.42
CA VAL A 22 -8.93 42.46 -32.15
C VAL A 22 -7.92 43.61 -32.19
N PRO A 23 -8.28 44.85 -31.83
CA PRO A 23 -7.34 45.97 -31.80
C PRO A 23 -6.28 45.78 -30.70
N PRO A 24 -5.04 46.26 -30.89
CA PRO A 24 -3.86 45.87 -30.11
C PRO A 24 -3.72 46.51 -28.71
N ASP A 25 -4.79 47.11 -28.16
CA ASP A 25 -4.74 47.88 -26.91
C ASP A 25 -5.84 47.46 -25.91
N VAL A 26 -6.04 46.14 -25.77
CA VAL A 26 -6.88 45.56 -24.72
C VAL A 26 -5.99 44.90 -23.68
N VAL A 27 -5.70 45.62 -22.60
CA VAL A 27 -4.99 45.08 -21.44
C VAL A 27 -5.81 43.92 -20.85
N PRO A 28 -5.24 42.70 -20.70
CA PRO A 28 -5.95 41.60 -20.07
C PRO A 28 -6.33 41.96 -18.62
N LEU A 29 -7.63 42.00 -18.33
CA LEU A 29 -8.14 42.06 -16.97
C LEU A 29 -7.62 40.86 -16.18
N GLN A 30 -6.66 41.08 -15.29
CA GLN A 30 -6.30 40.09 -14.28
C GLN A 30 -7.54 39.82 -13.43
N ALA A 31 -8.12 38.64 -13.58
CA ALA A 31 -9.14 38.16 -12.68
C ALA A 31 -8.52 38.02 -11.29
N GLU A 32 -8.96 38.85 -10.33
CA GLU A 32 -8.65 38.62 -8.93
C GLU A 32 -9.12 37.20 -8.56
N PRO A 33 -8.29 36.40 -7.86
CA PRO A 33 -8.69 35.05 -7.49
C PRO A 33 -9.86 35.12 -6.51
N GLU A 34 -11.04 34.66 -6.93
CA GLU A 34 -12.20 34.58 -6.05
C GLU A 34 -11.82 33.87 -4.75
N PRO A 35 -12.28 34.36 -3.57
CA PRO A 35 -11.95 33.75 -2.29
C PRO A 35 -12.48 32.31 -2.26
N VAL A 36 -11.56 31.35 -2.36
CA VAL A 36 -11.85 29.92 -2.40
C VAL A 36 -12.71 29.55 -1.20
N LYS A 37 -14.02 29.36 -1.45
CA LYS A 37 -15.02 29.07 -0.43
C LYS A 37 -14.65 27.77 0.28
N LYS A 38 -14.06 27.90 1.48
CA LYS A 38 -13.62 26.78 2.31
C LYS A 38 -14.80 25.84 2.52
N LYS A 39 -14.76 24.65 1.90
CA LYS A 39 -15.80 23.63 2.05
C LYS A 39 -15.94 23.33 3.55
N PRO A 40 -17.16 23.35 4.13
CA PRO A 40 -17.34 23.12 5.56
C PRO A 40 -16.85 21.72 5.94
N LEU A 41 -16.01 21.65 6.97
CA LEU A 41 -15.47 20.41 7.50
C LEU A 41 -16.62 19.52 8.02
N ARG A 42 -16.96 18.48 7.25
CA ARG A 42 -17.98 17.50 7.65
C ARG A 42 -17.39 16.52 8.65
N VAL A 43 -17.89 16.56 9.89
CA VAL A 43 -17.50 15.66 10.98
C VAL A 43 -18.49 14.48 11.05
N PRO A 44 -18.05 13.23 11.32
CA PRO A 44 -18.98 12.11 11.51
C PRO A 44 -19.98 12.38 12.64
N ILE A 45 -21.27 12.14 12.37
CA ILE A 45 -22.35 12.32 13.36
C ILE A 45 -22.35 11.12 14.30
N ALA A 46 -22.36 11.37 15.62
CA ALA A 46 -22.49 10.33 16.63
C ALA A 46 -23.84 9.59 16.53
N ARG A 47 -23.82 8.26 16.67
CA ARG A 47 -25.03 7.42 16.67
C ARG A 47 -25.96 7.84 17.83
N ARG A 48 -27.18 8.27 17.51
CA ARG A 48 -28.18 8.75 18.49
C ARG A 48 -28.72 7.67 19.44
N GLY A 49 -28.62 6.39 19.08
CA GLY A 49 -29.08 5.27 19.90
C GLY A 49 -29.10 3.95 19.13
N LEU A 50 -29.65 2.91 19.76
CA LEU A 50 -29.91 1.59 19.15
C LEU A 50 -31.38 1.50 18.73
N ALA A 51 -31.68 0.73 17.68
CA ALA A 51 -33.06 0.46 17.25
C ALA A 51 -33.78 -0.49 18.22
N SER A 52 -35.07 -0.26 18.44
CA SER A 52 -35.91 -1.01 19.40
C SER A 52 -37.07 -1.79 18.77
N LYS A 53 -37.42 -1.53 17.51
CA LYS A 53 -38.52 -2.20 16.80
C LYS A 53 -38.04 -3.50 16.13
N GLY A 54 -38.90 -4.51 16.12
CA GLY A 54 -38.67 -5.79 15.43
C GLY A 54 -38.53 -6.97 16.39
N GLN A 55 -38.66 -8.20 15.85
CA GLN A 55 -38.42 -9.43 16.59
C GLN A 55 -36.92 -9.65 16.77
N LYS A 56 -36.49 -9.98 18.00
CA LYS A 56 -35.08 -10.29 18.30
C LYS A 56 -34.75 -11.68 17.78
N ILE A 57 -33.65 -11.80 17.03
CA ILE A 57 -33.10 -13.07 16.56
C ILE A 57 -31.62 -13.19 16.97
N PRO A 58 -31.13 -14.38 17.36
CA PRO A 58 -29.70 -14.61 17.55
C PRO A 58 -29.00 -14.63 16.19
N LEU A 59 -27.86 -13.96 16.09
CA LEU A 59 -27.02 -13.95 14.89
C LEU A 59 -25.58 -14.31 15.26
N LEU A 60 -24.95 -15.14 14.42
CA LEU A 60 -23.51 -15.33 14.42
C LEU A 60 -22.90 -14.39 13.36
N THR A 61 -21.69 -13.90 13.64
CA THR A 61 -20.97 -13.03 12.70
C THR A 61 -19.50 -13.44 12.65
N ASN A 62 -18.85 -13.09 11.55
CA ASN A 62 -17.40 -13.21 11.34
C ASN A 62 -16.59 -12.14 12.10
N HIS A 63 -17.07 -11.67 13.26
CA HIS A 63 -16.39 -10.69 14.10
C HIS A 63 -15.91 -11.36 15.40
N PHE A 64 -14.61 -11.54 15.51
CA PHE A 64 -13.98 -12.14 16.70
C PHE A 64 -13.61 -11.06 17.71
N LYS A 65 -13.97 -11.27 18.99
CA LYS A 65 -13.61 -10.35 20.07
C LYS A 65 -12.13 -10.50 20.43
N VAL A 66 -11.29 -9.61 19.90
CA VAL A 66 -9.90 -9.45 20.35
C VAL A 66 -9.87 -8.65 21.65
N ASN A 67 -9.01 -9.04 22.59
CA ASN A 67 -8.77 -8.31 23.83
C ASN A 67 -7.28 -7.94 23.94
N VAL A 68 -6.99 -6.72 24.39
CA VAL A 68 -5.63 -6.26 24.69
C VAL A 68 -5.49 -6.22 26.20
N THR A 69 -4.84 -7.23 26.77
CA THR A 69 -4.74 -7.40 28.23
C THR A 69 -3.68 -6.51 28.86
N ASN A 70 -2.57 -6.27 28.17
CA ASN A 70 -1.51 -5.38 28.62
C ASN A 70 -1.68 -4.00 27.97
N VAL A 71 -2.17 -3.03 28.74
CA VAL A 71 -2.33 -1.62 28.32
C VAL A 71 -1.26 -0.70 28.91
N ASP A 72 -0.47 -1.22 29.85
CA ASP A 72 0.59 -0.51 30.58
C ASP A 72 1.89 -0.51 29.77
N GLY A 73 1.86 0.18 28.64
CA GLY A 73 3.04 0.34 27.80
C GLY A 73 2.80 1.13 26.52
N TYR A 74 3.78 1.05 25.64
CA TYR A 74 3.84 1.83 24.40
C TYR A 74 4.26 0.93 23.24
N PHE A 75 3.58 1.06 22.11
CA PHE A 75 4.12 0.65 20.83
C PHE A 75 5.09 1.72 20.34
N PHE A 76 6.21 1.30 19.77
CA PHE A 76 7.16 2.21 19.14
C PHE A 76 7.06 1.99 17.64
N HIS A 77 6.75 3.08 16.93
CA HIS A 77 6.63 3.12 15.47
C HIS A 77 7.95 3.60 14.89
N TYR A 78 8.45 2.85 13.92
CA TYR A 78 9.66 3.12 13.17
C TYR A 78 9.32 3.22 11.68
N SER A 79 9.95 4.18 11.00
CA SER A 79 9.93 4.31 9.55
C SER A 79 11.06 3.47 8.96
N VAL A 80 10.69 2.56 8.05
CA VAL A 80 11.59 1.70 7.29
C VAL A 80 11.83 2.29 5.90
N ALA A 81 13.09 2.44 5.51
CA ALA A 81 13.48 2.68 4.13
C ALA A 81 14.26 1.48 3.59
N LEU A 82 13.90 1.06 2.37
CA LEU A 82 14.46 -0.09 1.67
C LEU A 82 15.01 0.36 0.32
N SER A 83 16.30 0.16 0.11
CA SER A 83 16.97 0.39 -1.17
C SER A 83 17.85 -0.80 -1.55
N TYR A 84 18.05 -0.99 -2.85
CA TYR A 84 19.12 -1.84 -3.35
C TYR A 84 20.49 -1.18 -3.05
N GLU A 85 21.57 -1.95 -3.17
CA GLU A 85 22.93 -1.43 -3.01
C GLU A 85 23.21 -0.21 -3.91
N ASP A 86 22.67 -0.22 -5.14
CA ASP A 86 22.66 0.86 -6.14
C ASP A 86 21.87 2.14 -5.74
N GLY A 87 21.30 2.20 -4.53
CA GLY A 87 20.48 3.32 -4.04
C GLY A 87 19.07 3.41 -4.64
N ARG A 88 18.71 2.52 -5.59
CA ARG A 88 17.36 2.43 -6.16
C ARG A 88 16.36 1.92 -5.11
N PRO A 89 15.10 2.39 -5.11
CA PRO A 89 14.07 1.85 -4.22
C PRO A 89 13.77 0.37 -4.54
N VAL A 90 13.31 -0.39 -3.54
CA VAL A 90 13.02 -1.82 -3.70
C VAL A 90 11.68 -2.04 -4.41
N ASP A 91 11.74 -2.11 -5.74
CA ASP A 91 10.60 -2.50 -6.58
C ASP A 91 10.37 -4.02 -6.50
N GLY A 92 9.49 -4.46 -5.59
CA GLY A 92 9.13 -5.87 -5.45
C GLY A 92 8.08 -6.14 -4.38
N LYS A 93 6.84 -6.45 -4.78
CA LYS A 93 5.74 -6.75 -3.84
C LYS A 93 6.08 -7.96 -2.95
N GLY A 94 6.23 -7.72 -1.66
CA GLY A 94 6.58 -8.74 -0.66
C GLY A 94 8.07 -9.00 -0.50
N VAL A 95 8.95 -8.40 -1.31
CA VAL A 95 10.42 -8.47 -1.11
C VAL A 95 10.79 -7.81 0.22
N GLY A 96 10.23 -6.63 0.51
CA GLY A 96 10.48 -5.94 1.78
C GLY A 96 10.15 -6.77 3.02
N ARG A 97 9.13 -7.64 2.99
CA ARG A 97 8.85 -8.56 4.10
C ARG A 97 9.99 -9.57 4.27
N LYS A 98 10.37 -10.28 3.20
CA LYS A 98 11.52 -11.21 3.23
C LYS A 98 12.82 -10.55 3.72
N VAL A 99 13.07 -9.30 3.30
CA VAL A 99 14.26 -8.55 3.75
C VAL A 99 14.19 -8.30 5.25
N ILE A 100 13.04 -7.84 5.77
CA ILE A 100 12.84 -7.53 7.18
C ILE A 100 12.79 -8.79 8.06
N ASP A 101 12.18 -9.87 7.60
CA ASP A 101 12.24 -11.20 8.23
C ASP A 101 13.72 -11.63 8.37
N ARG A 102 14.52 -11.44 7.31
CA ARG A 102 15.95 -11.78 7.33
C ARG A 102 16.80 -10.80 8.16
N VAL A 103 16.42 -9.53 8.29
CA VAL A 103 17.01 -8.61 9.29
C VAL A 103 16.82 -9.20 10.68
N GLN A 104 15.61 -9.65 11.01
CA GLN A 104 15.32 -10.24 12.32
C GLN A 104 16.18 -11.48 12.59
N GLU A 105 16.24 -12.42 11.63
CA GLU A 105 17.06 -13.63 11.76
C GLU A 105 18.58 -13.36 11.89
N THR A 106 19.08 -12.32 11.22
CA THR A 106 20.54 -12.07 11.11
C THR A 106 21.04 -11.15 12.23
N TYR A 107 20.20 -10.22 12.68
CA TYR A 107 20.58 -9.13 13.59
C TYR A 107 19.78 -9.11 14.91
N ASP A 108 19.18 -10.23 15.32
CA ASP A 108 18.39 -10.34 16.55
C ASP A 108 19.11 -9.77 17.80
N SER A 109 20.41 -10.03 17.91
CA SER A 109 21.29 -9.48 18.97
C SER A 109 21.42 -7.96 18.94
N GLU A 110 21.43 -7.32 17.75
CA GLU A 110 21.46 -5.85 17.62
C GLU A 110 20.08 -5.21 17.84
N LEU A 111 19.02 -6.02 17.69
CA LEU A 111 17.63 -5.65 17.91
C LEU A 111 17.17 -5.93 19.36
N ASP A 112 18.09 -6.33 20.25
CA ASP A 112 17.84 -6.63 21.67
C ASP A 112 16.78 -7.74 21.87
N GLY A 113 16.77 -8.72 20.95
CA GLY A 113 15.82 -9.84 20.93
C GLY A 113 14.36 -9.44 20.69
N LYS A 114 14.11 -8.23 20.14
CA LYS A 114 12.76 -7.67 20.04
C LYS A 114 12.07 -8.08 18.76
N HIS A 115 10.94 -8.76 18.91
CA HIS A 115 10.02 -9.00 17.82
C HIS A 115 9.29 -7.72 17.39
N PHE A 116 9.09 -7.59 16.08
CA PHE A 116 8.37 -6.48 15.46
C PHE A 116 7.38 -6.96 14.41
N ALA A 117 6.41 -6.09 14.10
CA ALA A 117 5.46 -6.27 13.01
C ALA A 117 5.71 -5.20 11.93
N TYR A 118 5.85 -5.63 10.68
CA TYR A 118 6.09 -4.77 9.52
C TYR A 118 4.89 -4.82 8.55
N ASP A 119 4.40 -3.65 8.13
CA ASP A 119 3.24 -3.55 7.24
C ASP A 119 3.50 -4.13 5.84
N GLY A 120 4.75 -4.05 5.37
CA GLY A 120 5.18 -4.45 4.02
C GLY A 120 5.65 -3.27 3.16
N GLU A 121 5.56 -2.04 3.66
CA GLU A 121 5.86 -0.81 2.92
C GLU A 121 6.89 0.07 3.65
N LYS A 122 6.52 0.64 4.81
CA LYS A 122 7.31 1.66 5.53
C LYS A 122 7.12 1.68 7.04
N SER A 123 6.11 1.01 7.59
CA SER A 123 5.80 1.11 9.03
C SER A 123 6.19 -0.17 9.75
N LEU A 124 7.08 -0.06 10.73
CA LEU A 124 7.50 -1.14 11.61
C LEU A 124 7.12 -0.80 13.06
N PHE A 125 6.55 -1.77 13.76
CA PHE A 125 6.04 -1.59 15.13
C PHE A 125 6.69 -2.61 16.07
N THR A 126 7.25 -2.12 17.19
CA THR A 126 7.83 -2.96 18.25
C THR A 126 7.08 -2.78 19.57
N ILE A 127 7.20 -3.80 20.42
CA ILE A 127 6.87 -3.69 21.86
C ILE A 127 8.16 -3.33 22.59
N GLY A 128 8.24 -2.12 23.13
CA GLY A 128 9.48 -1.56 23.66
C GLY A 128 10.37 -0.90 22.58
N SER A 129 11.29 -0.03 23.01
CA SER A 129 12.21 0.67 22.11
C SER A 129 13.37 -0.21 21.66
N LEU A 130 13.72 -0.15 20.38
CA LEU A 130 14.98 -0.67 19.86
C LEU A 130 16.19 0.07 20.49
N PRO A 131 17.39 -0.53 20.55
CA PRO A 131 18.56 0.06 21.22
C PRO A 131 19.04 1.40 20.67
N ARG A 132 18.71 1.72 19.41
CA ARG A 132 19.08 2.96 18.73
C ARG A 132 17.87 3.56 18.01
N ASN A 133 17.87 4.89 17.88
CA ASN A 133 16.87 5.63 17.11
C ASN A 133 17.08 5.50 15.59
N LYS A 134 18.30 5.18 15.15
CA LYS A 134 18.64 4.86 13.76
C LYS A 134 19.43 3.56 13.73
N LEU A 135 19.00 2.63 12.90
CA LEU A 135 19.64 1.34 12.66
C LEU A 135 19.76 1.15 11.14
N GLU A 136 20.91 0.69 10.69
CA GLU A 136 21.21 0.45 9.28
C GLU A 136 21.75 -0.97 9.13
N PHE A 137 21.09 -1.78 8.30
CA PHE A 137 21.43 -3.18 8.07
C PHE A 137 21.68 -3.42 6.59
N THR A 138 22.58 -4.35 6.28
CA THR A 138 22.83 -4.80 4.91
C THR A 138 22.49 -6.27 4.81
N VAL A 139 21.39 -6.59 4.12
CA VAL A 139 20.86 -7.96 4.00
C VAL A 139 21.04 -8.44 2.57
N VAL A 140 21.67 -9.60 2.42
CA VAL A 140 21.74 -10.31 1.15
C VAL A 140 20.60 -11.34 1.12
N LEU A 141 19.70 -11.23 0.13
CA LEU A 141 18.74 -12.29 -0.19
C LEU A 141 19.16 -12.98 -1.47
N GLU A 142 19.14 -14.31 -1.48
CA GLU A 142 19.20 -15.08 -2.72
C GLU A 142 17.86 -14.97 -3.46
N ASP A 143 17.87 -14.72 -4.78
CA ASP A 143 16.69 -14.96 -5.61
C ASP A 143 16.41 -16.47 -5.61
N ILE A 144 15.58 -16.88 -4.65
CA ILE A 144 14.72 -18.05 -4.79
C ILE A 144 13.76 -17.73 -5.92
N SER A 145 14.24 -17.94 -7.16
CA SER A 145 13.53 -17.72 -8.42
C SER A 145 12.11 -18.23 -8.22
N SER A 146 11.13 -17.32 -8.18
CA SER A 146 9.79 -17.68 -7.72
C SER A 146 9.28 -18.83 -8.57
N ASN A 147 9.12 -20.02 -7.97
CA ASN A 147 8.85 -21.25 -8.70
C ASN A 147 7.37 -21.33 -9.11
N ARG A 148 6.92 -20.29 -9.82
CA ARG A 148 5.60 -20.11 -10.41
C ARG A 148 5.51 -20.67 -11.83
N ASN A 149 6.48 -21.51 -12.24
CA ASN A 149 6.23 -22.52 -13.26
C ASN A 149 5.40 -23.68 -12.65
N ASN A 150 4.18 -23.33 -12.22
CA ASN A 150 3.10 -24.29 -12.08
C ASN A 150 2.26 -24.21 -13.36
N GLY A 151 2.69 -24.96 -14.38
CA GLY A 151 2.12 -24.92 -15.72
C GLY A 151 2.64 -26.07 -16.58
N ASN A 152 1.88 -27.16 -16.58
CA ASN A 152 1.92 -28.26 -17.55
C ASN A 152 3.25 -29.02 -17.71
N ALA A 153 3.56 -29.88 -16.74
CA ALA A 153 4.24 -31.14 -17.02
C ALA A 153 3.20 -32.27 -16.96
N SER A 154 2.69 -32.71 -18.12
CA SER A 154 1.78 -33.86 -18.18
C SER A 154 2.55 -35.16 -17.87
N PRO A 155 2.00 -36.08 -17.06
CA PRO A 155 2.73 -37.25 -16.57
C PRO A 155 2.59 -38.48 -17.49
N ASP A 156 2.57 -38.31 -18.81
CA ASP A 156 2.51 -39.42 -19.77
C ASP A 156 3.34 -39.11 -21.02
N GLY A 157 4.51 -39.76 -21.11
CA GLY A 157 5.49 -39.51 -22.17
C GLY A 157 6.66 -40.48 -22.11
N HIS A 158 6.43 -41.73 -22.52
CA HIS A 158 7.45 -42.78 -22.58
C HIS A 158 8.47 -42.49 -23.71
N GLY A 159 9.44 -41.62 -23.44
CA GLY A 159 10.57 -41.30 -24.30
C GLY A 159 11.90 -41.52 -23.57
N SER A 160 12.82 -42.25 -24.19
CA SER A 160 14.11 -42.64 -23.59
C SER A 160 14.93 -41.44 -23.08
N PRO A 161 15.62 -41.56 -21.93
CA PRO A 161 16.44 -40.49 -21.39
C PRO A 161 17.70 -40.30 -22.25
N ASN A 162 17.68 -39.28 -23.11
CA ASN A 162 18.84 -38.92 -23.91
C ASN A 162 19.92 -38.29 -23.00
N GLU A 163 21.16 -38.77 -23.05
CA GLU A 163 22.20 -38.39 -22.06
C GLU A 163 22.58 -36.89 -22.10
N SER A 164 22.18 -36.17 -23.15
CA SER A 164 22.36 -34.73 -23.31
C SER A 164 21.62 -33.87 -22.27
N ASP A 165 20.52 -34.35 -21.67
CA ASP A 165 19.71 -33.57 -20.71
C ASP A 165 20.36 -33.40 -19.32
N ARG A 166 21.55 -34.01 -19.09
CA ARG A 166 22.27 -33.89 -17.81
C ARG A 166 23.09 -32.60 -17.67
N LYS A 167 23.07 -31.68 -18.65
CA LYS A 167 23.60 -30.32 -18.45
C LYS A 167 22.67 -29.54 -17.52
N ARG A 168 22.87 -29.74 -16.21
CA ARG A 168 22.39 -28.89 -15.12
C ARG A 168 22.36 -27.45 -15.60
N MET A 169 21.16 -26.87 -15.74
CA MET A 169 21.01 -25.43 -15.60
C MET A 169 21.58 -25.08 -14.22
N ARG A 170 22.84 -24.62 -14.17
CA ARG A 170 23.31 -23.78 -13.07
C ARG A 170 22.44 -22.54 -13.15
N ARG A 171 21.31 -22.55 -12.43
CA ARG A 171 20.59 -21.34 -12.10
C ARG A 171 21.65 -20.40 -11.52
N PRO A 172 21.94 -19.24 -12.14
CA PRO A 172 22.87 -18.31 -11.54
C PRO A 172 22.27 -17.94 -10.18
N TYR A 173 23.04 -18.15 -9.11
CA TYR A 173 22.69 -17.64 -7.78
C TYR A 173 22.73 -16.11 -7.88
N GLN A 174 21.59 -15.51 -8.20
CA GLN A 174 21.43 -14.06 -8.21
C GLN A 174 21.06 -13.63 -6.79
N SER A 175 22.05 -13.53 -5.92
CA SER A 175 21.89 -12.80 -4.68
C SER A 175 21.75 -11.31 -4.97
N LYS A 176 20.88 -10.64 -4.22
CA LYS A 176 20.67 -9.20 -4.24
C LYS A 176 20.92 -8.65 -2.85
N THR A 177 21.74 -7.62 -2.79
CA THR A 177 22.05 -6.88 -1.56
C THR A 177 21.04 -5.75 -1.38
N PHE A 178 20.47 -5.69 -0.18
CA PHE A 178 19.50 -4.70 0.26
C PHE A 178 20.07 -3.90 1.42
N LYS A 179 19.95 -2.58 1.34
CA LYS A 179 20.21 -1.65 2.45
C LYS A 179 18.87 -1.35 3.12
N VAL A 180 18.83 -1.56 4.42
CA VAL A 180 17.64 -1.38 5.27
C VAL A 180 17.95 -0.31 6.29
N GLU A 181 17.20 0.78 6.29
CA GLU A 181 17.27 1.79 7.34
C GLU A 181 15.99 1.72 8.19
N ILE A 182 16.13 1.56 9.49
CA ILE A 182 15.04 1.62 10.47
C ILE A 182 15.27 2.87 11.34
N SER A 183 14.33 3.81 11.28
CA SER A 183 14.42 5.11 11.96
C SER A 183 13.23 5.31 12.90
N PHE A 184 13.45 5.82 14.10
CA PHE A 184 12.37 6.06 15.07
C PHE A 184 11.43 7.17 14.59
N ALA A 185 10.13 6.90 14.55
CA ALA A 185 9.12 7.82 14.06
C ALA A 185 8.19 8.33 15.17
N ALA A 186 7.61 7.44 16.00
CA ALA A 186 6.66 7.85 17.05
C ALA A 186 6.55 6.84 18.20
N LYS A 187 6.08 7.31 19.36
CA LYS A 187 5.74 6.50 20.53
C LYS A 187 4.22 6.57 20.77
N ILE A 188 3.55 5.42 20.71
CA ILE A 188 2.09 5.31 20.73
C ILE A 188 1.64 4.64 22.04
N PRO A 189 0.93 5.33 22.95
CA PRO A 189 0.47 4.73 24.21
C PRO A 189 -0.64 3.70 23.97
N MET A 190 -0.47 2.48 24.49
CA MET A 190 -1.47 1.41 24.33
C MET A 190 -2.81 1.78 24.99
N GLN A 191 -2.76 2.52 26.11
CA GLN A 191 -3.94 3.06 26.77
C GLN A 191 -4.83 3.92 25.85
N ALA A 192 -4.27 4.63 24.86
CA ALA A 192 -5.09 5.39 23.92
C ALA A 192 -5.91 4.49 22.99
N ILE A 193 -5.35 3.34 22.59
CA ILE A 193 -6.03 2.30 21.81
C ILE A 193 -7.13 1.66 22.67
N ALA A 194 -6.81 1.31 23.92
CA ALA A 194 -7.78 0.79 24.88
C ALA A 194 -8.94 1.77 25.15
N ASN A 195 -8.66 3.07 25.24
CA ASN A 195 -9.68 4.13 25.38
C ASN A 195 -10.50 4.38 24.10
N ALA A 196 -9.99 3.99 22.93
CA ALA A 196 -10.70 4.09 21.65
C ALA A 196 -11.61 2.88 21.40
N LEU A 197 -11.13 1.67 21.70
CA LEU A 197 -11.91 0.42 21.69
C LEU A 197 -12.89 0.34 22.87
N GLY A 198 -12.53 0.97 23.99
CA GLY A 198 -13.37 1.13 25.17
C GLY A 198 -14.63 1.91 24.84
N ASP A 199 -15.72 1.16 24.72
CA ASP A 199 -17.03 1.57 24.23
C ASP A 199 -17.55 2.86 24.88
N ARG A 200 -17.25 3.99 24.22
CA ARG A 200 -17.54 5.36 24.72
C ARG A 200 -19.04 5.67 24.76
N SER A 201 -19.88 4.75 24.28
CA SER A 201 -21.34 4.83 24.27
C SER A 201 -22.01 4.64 25.65
N ARG A 202 -21.28 4.17 26.68
CA ARG A 202 -21.85 3.83 28.00
C ARG A 202 -21.84 4.96 29.05
N ARG A 203 -21.78 6.23 28.65
CA ARG A 203 -21.82 7.38 29.59
C ARG A 203 -22.98 8.34 29.34
N THR A 204 -24.19 7.84 29.56
CA THR A 204 -25.45 8.53 29.92
C THR A 204 -26.52 7.42 30.03
N LEU A 205 -27.35 7.27 31.07
CA LEU A 205 -27.70 8.14 32.19
C LEU A 205 -27.72 7.34 33.52
N LYS A 206 -27.14 7.89 34.60
CA LYS A 206 -27.80 7.85 35.91
C LYS A 206 -28.47 9.20 36.07
N LYS A 207 -29.80 9.23 36.14
CA LYS A 207 -30.52 10.37 36.72
C LYS A 207 -30.70 10.12 38.23
N PRO A 208 -30.74 11.18 39.05
CA PRO A 208 -31.19 11.08 40.44
C PRO A 208 -32.67 10.66 40.50
#